data_AF-A0A838D3D8-F1
#
_entry.id   AF-A0A838D3D8-F1
#
_cell.length_a   1.000
_cell.length_b   1.000
_cell.length_c   1.000
_cell.angle_alpha   90.00
_cell.angle_beta   90.00
_cell.angle_gamma   90.00
#
_symmetry.space_group_name_H-M   'P 1'
#
loop_
_entity.id
_entity.type
_entity.pdbx_description
1 polymer ?
#
loop_
_entity_poly.entity_id
_entity_poly.type
_entity_poly.pdbx_seq_one_letter_code
_entity_poly.pdbx_strand_id
1 'polypeptide(L)'
;MLDPRVYRAGLVPLLLAVAVVAFSLVDRPRPVSTTLAADAFNEVRAFDGLADLAERFPRRRPGSEGDEALAQEVAREFDELGFRVRTTTQQGETVAGGRPVTNVIAQRTGTRNERIVIVAHRDALGRGSPAELSATAGLLELARVYGAPRRSSRSLTLVSTSGGTGGSAGAARLAEELAPASEIAAVLVLGDLASSEGRSEPLVVPWNNGLGQAPLQLRRTVEEAVRAETGLERRDPRALVQMARLALPFTTSGQGVLLADGLPAVTLSVRGERLAPPDAPVSEERLGMMGRAALRTLTALDNGPSLAAPATSDVLTARKVLPGWTIRLLAGALLLPVLLVVIDGAARARRRREPLLPWLRWTLATALPFAGAALLAVIMALTGLLPAAPGAPVPPAALPLGVSGYVALAAAALAFVAGWLGLRPLALRSLRGRG
;
A
#
# COMPACT_ATOMS: atom_id res chain seq x y z
N MET A 1 -3.18 -30.30 -39.09
CA MET A 1 -4.00 -29.07 -39.20
C MET A 1 -4.75 -28.89 -37.89
N LEU A 2 -4.82 -27.66 -37.39
CA LEU A 2 -5.64 -27.29 -36.23
C LEU A 2 -7.11 -27.46 -36.61
N ASP A 3 -7.92 -28.17 -35.81
CA ASP A 3 -9.38 -28.24 -36.05
C ASP A 3 -10.03 -26.97 -35.48
N PRO A 4 -10.46 -26.02 -36.32
CA PRO A 4 -11.03 -24.76 -35.86
C PRO A 4 -12.30 -24.95 -35.01
N ARG A 5 -12.97 -26.11 -35.08
CA ARG A 5 -14.19 -26.39 -34.31
C ARG A 5 -13.92 -26.55 -32.83
N VAL A 6 -12.85 -27.25 -32.46
CA VAL A 6 -12.44 -27.45 -31.05
C VAL A 6 -11.98 -26.12 -30.43
N TYR A 7 -11.28 -25.29 -31.22
CA TYR A 7 -10.83 -23.97 -30.77
C TYR A 7 -11.98 -22.97 -30.61
N ARG A 8 -12.97 -23.00 -31.51
CA ARG A 8 -14.21 -22.21 -31.37
C ARG A 8 -15.04 -22.67 -30.17
N ALA A 9 -15.13 -23.98 -29.92
CA ALA A 9 -15.81 -24.52 -28.74
C ALA A 9 -15.14 -24.08 -27.42
N GLY A 10 -13.81 -23.94 -27.40
CA GLY A 10 -13.06 -23.41 -26.26
C GLY A 10 -13.40 -21.96 -25.89
N LEU A 11 -14.01 -21.18 -26.80
CA LEU A 11 -14.48 -19.81 -26.55
C LEU A 11 -15.91 -19.74 -26.00
N VAL A 12 -16.67 -20.84 -26.02
CA VAL A 12 -18.04 -20.87 -25.48
C VAL A 12 -18.07 -20.54 -23.97
N PRO A 13 -17.17 -21.10 -23.13
CA PRO A 13 -17.07 -20.70 -21.73
C PRO A 13 -16.74 -19.21 -21.53
N LEU A 14 -16.00 -18.61 -22.46
CA LEU A 14 -15.70 -17.17 -22.43
C LEU A 14 -16.95 -16.34 -22.68
N LEU A 15 -17.77 -16.69 -23.68
CA LEU A 15 -19.04 -16.02 -23.93
C LEU A 15 -19.99 -16.14 -22.73
N LEU A 16 -20.07 -17.33 -22.13
CA LEU A 16 -20.85 -17.55 -20.92
C LEU A 16 -20.32 -16.71 -19.76
N ALA A 17 -19.00 -16.67 -19.56
CA ALA A 17 -18.37 -15.86 -18.52
C ALA A 17 -18.66 -14.36 -18.71
N VAL A 18 -18.62 -13.84 -19.95
CA VAL A 18 -19.00 -12.45 -20.26
C VAL A 18 -20.45 -12.18 -19.88
N ALA A 19 -21.38 -13.10 -20.19
CA ALA A 19 -22.76 -12.96 -19.78
C ALA A 19 -22.91 -12.95 -18.25
N VAL A 20 -22.28 -13.89 -17.54
CA VAL A 20 -22.29 -13.95 -16.07
C VAL A 20 -21.71 -12.66 -15.46
N VAL A 21 -20.60 -12.16 -15.99
CA VAL A 21 -19.97 -10.90 -15.59
C VAL A 21 -20.96 -9.74 -15.76
N ALA A 22 -21.65 -9.63 -16.89
CA ALA A 22 -22.62 -8.57 -17.15
C ALA A 22 -23.79 -8.55 -16.14
N PHE A 23 -24.27 -9.73 -15.72
CA PHE A 23 -25.35 -9.86 -14.74
C PHE A 23 -24.89 -9.85 -13.27
N SER A 24 -23.57 -9.88 -13.01
CA SER A 24 -22.98 -9.91 -11.67
C SER A 24 -22.72 -8.54 -11.06
N LEU A 25 -23.07 -7.45 -11.75
CA LEU A 25 -22.83 -6.08 -11.29
C LEU A 25 -23.66 -5.76 -10.05
N VAL A 26 -22.99 -5.43 -8.95
CA VAL A 26 -23.63 -5.09 -7.67
C VAL A 26 -23.58 -3.58 -7.45
N ASP A 27 -24.54 -3.05 -6.69
CA ASP A 27 -24.49 -1.67 -6.22
C ASP A 27 -23.35 -1.46 -5.24
N ARG A 28 -22.76 -0.26 -5.30
CA ARG A 28 -21.69 0.11 -4.39
C ARG A 28 -22.24 0.24 -2.96
N PRO A 29 -21.56 -0.32 -1.94
CA PRO A 29 -21.95 -0.17 -0.55
C PRO A 29 -21.98 1.31 -0.19
N ARG A 30 -22.99 1.76 0.56
CA ARG A 30 -23.09 3.16 0.96
C ARG A 30 -21.97 3.50 1.96
N PRO A 31 -21.36 4.71 1.87
CA PRO A 31 -20.43 5.16 2.89
C PRO A 31 -21.15 5.24 4.24
N VAL A 32 -20.40 5.06 5.32
CA VAL A 32 -20.86 5.45 6.65
C VAL A 32 -20.62 6.96 6.76
N SER A 33 -21.67 7.73 6.98
CA SER A 33 -21.60 9.17 7.10
C SER A 33 -21.96 9.63 8.52
N THR A 34 -21.59 10.86 8.86
CA THR A 34 -22.04 11.53 10.07
C THR A 34 -22.58 12.91 9.71
N THR A 35 -23.61 13.36 10.43
CA THR A 35 -24.12 14.73 10.36
C THR A 35 -23.39 15.66 11.31
N LEU A 36 -22.51 15.13 12.17
CA LEU A 36 -21.69 15.94 13.06
C LEU A 36 -20.68 16.75 12.25
N ALA A 37 -20.58 18.04 12.58
CA ALA A 37 -19.56 18.92 12.04
C ALA A 37 -18.18 18.54 12.59
N ALA A 38 -17.14 18.81 11.81
CA ALA A 38 -15.75 18.55 12.17
C ALA A 38 -15.03 19.81 12.72
N ASP A 39 -15.79 20.82 13.14
CA ASP A 39 -15.29 22.12 13.61
C ASP A 39 -14.45 22.04 14.88
N ALA A 40 -14.43 20.87 15.55
CA ALA A 40 -13.57 20.62 16.70
C ALA A 40 -12.08 20.51 16.31
N PHE A 41 -11.75 20.18 15.06
CA PHE A 41 -10.37 20.22 14.59
C PHE A 41 -9.94 21.68 14.39
N ASN A 42 -8.95 22.15 15.15
CA ASN A 42 -8.47 23.52 15.05
C ASN A 42 -7.33 23.62 14.01
N GLU A 43 -7.64 24.16 12.83
CA GLU A 43 -6.66 24.33 11.75
C GLU A 43 -5.48 25.22 12.11
N VAL A 44 -5.72 26.35 12.79
CA VAL A 44 -4.69 27.31 13.19
C VAL A 44 -3.68 26.61 14.11
N ARG A 45 -4.15 25.95 15.17
CA ARG A 45 -3.28 25.24 16.12
C ARG A 45 -2.54 24.08 15.48
N ALA A 46 -3.18 23.35 14.57
CA ALA A 46 -2.51 22.27 13.84
C ALA A 46 -1.39 22.83 12.94
N PHE A 47 -1.60 23.98 12.31
CA PHE A 47 -0.62 24.60 11.43
C PHE A 47 0.53 25.27 12.19
N ASP A 48 0.24 25.95 13.30
CA ASP A 48 1.26 26.50 14.20
C ASP A 48 2.12 25.37 14.79
N GLY A 49 1.48 24.28 15.24
CA GLY A 49 2.19 23.09 15.72
C GLY A 49 3.04 22.44 14.63
N LEU A 50 2.57 22.43 13.37
CA LEU A 50 3.39 21.98 12.24
C LEU A 50 4.65 22.83 12.07
N ALA A 51 4.53 24.16 12.15
CA ALA A 51 5.66 25.07 12.03
C ALA A 51 6.68 24.87 13.16
N ASP A 52 6.21 24.78 14.41
CA ASP A 52 7.05 24.52 15.59
C ASP A 52 7.82 23.20 15.47
N LEU A 53 7.14 22.11 15.11
CA LEU A 53 7.78 20.81 14.94
C LEU A 53 8.80 20.82 13.80
N ALA A 54 8.54 21.55 12.71
CA ALA A 54 9.47 21.65 11.58
C ALA A 54 10.74 22.44 11.95
N GLU A 55 10.61 23.46 12.80
CA GLU A 55 11.72 24.26 13.32
C GLU A 55 12.57 23.49 14.34
N ARG A 56 11.92 22.83 15.30
CA ARG A 56 12.58 22.07 16.39
C ARG A 56 13.19 20.76 15.90
N PHE A 57 12.56 20.08 14.95
CA PHE A 57 13.00 18.78 14.43
C PHE A 57 13.28 18.82 12.91
N PRO A 58 14.27 19.62 12.46
CA PRO A 58 14.50 19.85 11.05
C PRO A 58 15.17 18.65 10.36
N ARG A 59 15.80 17.73 11.11
CA ARG A 59 16.46 16.53 10.57
C ARG A 59 15.89 15.30 11.26
N ARG A 60 15.02 14.57 10.56
CA ARG A 60 14.27 13.43 11.09
C ARG A 60 14.24 12.27 10.12
N ARG A 61 15.42 11.91 9.60
CA ARG A 61 15.56 10.70 8.78
C ARG A 61 15.15 9.47 9.59
N PRO A 62 14.61 8.41 8.95
CA PRO A 62 14.20 7.20 9.65
C PRO A 62 15.29 6.66 10.58
N GLY A 63 14.98 6.48 11.87
CA GLY A 63 15.89 5.95 12.88
C GLY A 63 17.10 6.86 13.17
N SER A 64 17.00 8.16 12.88
CA SER A 64 18.01 9.15 13.29
C SER A 64 17.69 9.74 14.67
N GLU A 65 18.66 10.40 15.30
CA GLU A 65 18.47 11.04 16.61
C GLU A 65 17.31 12.04 16.61
N GLY A 66 17.13 12.82 15.54
CA GLY A 66 16.02 13.78 15.47
C GLY A 66 14.65 13.13 15.21
N ASP A 67 14.61 11.96 14.58
CA ASP A 67 13.38 11.15 14.48
C ASP A 67 13.01 10.53 15.84
N GLU A 68 14.00 10.07 16.59
CA GLU A 68 13.81 9.55 17.95
C GLU A 68 13.41 10.66 18.94
N ALA A 69 14.03 11.84 18.86
CA ALA A 69 13.66 12.98 19.69
C ALA A 69 12.21 13.45 19.41
N LEU A 70 11.78 13.41 18.14
CA LEU A 70 10.39 13.69 17.78
C LEU A 70 9.43 12.59 18.28
N ALA A 71 9.86 11.33 18.28
CA ALA A 71 9.08 10.24 18.88
C ALA A 71 8.81 10.49 20.37
N GLN A 72 9.85 10.92 21.11
CA GLN A 72 9.74 11.25 22.53
C GLN A 72 8.81 12.44 22.78
N GLU A 73 8.86 13.47 21.92
CA GLU A 73 7.95 14.60 21.98
C GLU A 73 6.49 14.16 21.80
N VAL A 74 6.21 13.39 20.74
CA VAL A 74 4.87 12.89 20.45
C VAL A 74 4.35 11.98 21.58
N ALA A 75 5.21 11.14 22.16
CA ALA A 75 4.86 10.31 23.30
C ALA A 75 4.47 11.15 24.52
N ARG A 76 5.19 12.24 24.78
CA ARG A 76 4.88 13.17 25.88
C ARG A 76 3.56 13.90 25.65
N GLU A 77 3.33 14.43 24.45
CA GLU A 77 2.06 15.10 24.12
C GLU A 77 0.86 14.14 24.27
N PHE A 78 0.99 12.89 23.84
CA PHE A 78 -0.10 11.92 24.04
C PHE A 78 -0.36 11.59 25.52
N ASP A 79 0.69 11.48 26.34
CA ASP A 79 0.56 11.21 27.78
C ASP A 79 -0.12 12.39 28.50
N GLU A 80 0.29 13.62 28.19
CA GLU A 80 -0.33 14.85 28.72
C GLU A 80 -1.81 14.98 28.36
N LEU A 81 -2.22 14.45 27.20
CA LEU A 81 -3.62 14.40 26.76
C LEU A 81 -4.43 13.24 27.39
N GLY A 82 -3.80 12.43 28.23
CA GLY A 82 -4.41 11.35 29.00
C GLY A 82 -4.55 10.03 28.24
N PHE A 83 -3.75 9.79 27.20
CA PHE A 83 -3.71 8.50 26.52
C PHE A 83 -2.80 7.53 27.26
N ARG A 84 -3.07 6.22 27.15
CA ARG A 84 -2.11 5.19 27.56
C ARG A 84 -1.05 5.05 26.46
N VAL A 85 0.15 5.56 26.72
CA VAL A 85 1.25 5.56 25.76
C VAL A 85 2.15 4.34 25.94
N ARG A 86 2.56 3.73 24.84
CA ARG A 86 3.59 2.70 24.77
C ARG A 86 4.48 2.95 23.56
N THR A 87 5.78 2.80 23.76
CA THR A 87 6.78 2.95 22.70
C THR A 87 7.40 1.58 22.39
N THR A 88 7.59 1.28 21.11
CA THR A 88 8.31 0.08 20.66
C THR A 88 9.42 0.45 19.69
N THR A 89 10.62 -0.07 19.95
CA THR A 89 11.79 0.16 19.10
C THR A 89 12.30 -1.17 18.59
N GLN A 90 12.40 -1.32 17.27
CA GLN A 90 12.89 -2.56 16.64
C GLN A 90 13.62 -2.27 15.34
N GLN A 91 14.45 -3.22 14.90
CA GLN A 91 15.13 -3.10 13.61
C GLN A 91 14.13 -3.14 12.45
N GLY A 92 14.28 -2.21 11.51
CA GLY A 92 13.46 -2.12 10.30
C GLY A 92 14.28 -1.72 9.08
N GLU A 93 13.88 -2.23 7.91
CA GLU A 93 14.50 -1.90 6.63
C GLU A 93 13.96 -0.59 6.09
N THR A 94 14.81 0.44 6.09
CA THR A 94 14.43 1.80 5.66
C THR A 94 15.20 2.22 4.41
N VAL A 95 14.80 3.34 3.82
CA VAL A 95 15.56 4.04 2.76
C VAL A 95 16.94 4.52 3.21
N ALA A 96 17.20 4.56 4.52
CA ALA A 96 18.51 4.87 5.10
C ALA A 96 19.29 3.62 5.54
N GLY A 97 18.89 2.44 5.04
CA GLY A 97 19.40 1.12 5.43
C GLY A 97 18.64 0.51 6.62
N GLY A 98 19.09 -0.68 7.05
CA GLY A 98 18.58 -1.32 8.26
C GLY A 98 18.89 -0.48 9.51
N ARG A 99 17.87 0.00 10.20
CA ARG A 99 17.98 0.88 11.38
C ARG A 99 16.92 0.57 12.42
N PRO A 100 17.17 0.84 13.71
CA PRO A 100 16.12 0.78 14.72
C PRO A 100 15.11 1.89 14.42
N VAL A 101 13.84 1.49 14.29
CA VAL A 101 12.69 2.39 14.11
C VAL A 101 11.80 2.29 15.33
N THR A 102 11.33 3.46 15.79
CA THR A 102 10.49 3.60 16.97
C THR A 102 9.05 3.90 16.57
N ASN A 103 8.09 3.14 17.10
CA ASN A 103 6.67 3.44 17.01
C ASN A 103 6.16 3.93 18.36
N VAL A 104 5.36 4.99 18.36
CA VAL A 104 4.68 5.52 19.54
C VAL A 104 3.20 5.22 19.40
N ILE A 105 2.66 4.44 20.32
CA ILE A 105 1.27 3.95 20.29
C ILE A 105 0.55 4.51 21.50
N ALA A 106 -0.43 5.38 21.25
CA ALA A 106 -1.28 5.97 22.26
C ALA A 106 -2.69 5.40 22.16
N GLN A 107 -3.15 4.73 23.21
CA GLN A 107 -4.44 4.07 23.23
C GLN A 107 -5.39 4.75 24.21
N ARG A 108 -6.66 4.85 23.79
CA ARG A 108 -7.76 5.22 24.65
C ARG A 108 -8.91 4.24 24.50
N THR A 109 -9.28 3.64 25.63
CA THR A 109 -10.32 2.61 25.67
C THR A 109 -11.71 3.22 25.45
N GLY A 110 -12.44 2.66 24.50
CA GLY A 110 -13.86 2.96 24.26
C GLY A 110 -14.78 2.00 25.02
N THR A 111 -16.09 2.11 24.79
CA THR A 111 -17.08 1.19 25.36
C THR A 111 -17.17 -0.15 24.62
N ARG A 112 -16.65 -0.23 23.39
CA ARG A 112 -16.57 -1.43 22.55
C ARG A 112 -15.13 -1.92 22.44
N ASN A 113 -14.98 -3.24 22.28
CA ASN A 113 -13.69 -3.90 22.08
C ASN A 113 -13.06 -3.61 20.70
N GLU A 114 -13.87 -3.21 19.71
CA GLU A 114 -13.37 -2.82 18.39
C GLU A 114 -12.50 -1.56 18.48
N ARG A 115 -11.39 -1.57 17.71
CA ARG A 115 -10.41 -0.49 17.66
C ARG A 115 -10.45 0.25 16.33
N ILE A 116 -10.37 1.57 16.38
CA ILE A 116 -10.05 2.41 15.22
C ILE A 116 -8.61 2.90 15.39
N VAL A 117 -7.79 2.72 14.36
CA VAL A 117 -6.36 3.08 14.40
C VAL A 117 -6.10 4.24 13.44
N ILE A 118 -5.44 5.29 13.91
CA ILE A 118 -4.93 6.37 13.07
C ILE A 118 -3.41 6.30 13.09
N VAL A 119 -2.78 6.27 11.91
CA VAL A 119 -1.34 6.13 11.77
C VAL A 119 -0.79 7.33 11.02
N ALA A 120 0.22 8.01 11.56
CA ALA A 120 0.95 9.03 10.83
C ALA A 120 2.45 8.74 10.94
N HIS A 121 3.16 8.84 9.82
CA HIS A 121 4.61 8.82 9.89
C HIS A 121 5.13 10.21 10.27
N ARG A 122 6.28 10.25 10.94
CA ARG A 122 6.93 11.50 11.38
C ARG A 122 8.26 11.76 10.69
N ASP A 123 8.88 10.71 10.15
CA ASP A 123 10.17 10.79 9.49
C ASP A 123 10.10 11.60 8.19
N ALA A 124 11.26 12.10 7.76
CA ALA A 124 11.45 12.81 6.50
C ALA A 124 12.87 12.60 5.95
N LEU A 125 13.00 12.47 4.63
CA LEU A 125 14.30 12.35 3.97
C LEU A 125 15.04 13.67 3.82
N GLY A 126 14.28 14.73 3.53
CA GLY A 126 14.76 16.09 3.38
C GLY A 126 14.79 16.83 4.72
N ARG A 127 15.55 17.93 4.77
CA ARG A 127 15.57 18.82 5.93
C ARG A 127 14.29 19.66 5.94
N GLY A 128 13.67 19.82 7.10
CA GLY A 128 12.48 20.67 7.30
C GLY A 128 11.20 19.97 6.85
N SER A 129 11.09 19.59 5.57
CA SER A 129 10.03 18.76 4.96
C SER A 129 8.62 18.90 5.59
N PRO A 130 8.07 20.12 5.70
CA PRO A 130 6.85 20.37 6.48
C PRO A 130 5.64 19.57 5.96
N ALA A 131 5.54 19.33 4.65
CA ALA A 131 4.46 18.51 4.08
C ALA A 131 4.42 17.08 4.64
N GLU A 132 5.56 16.42 4.81
CA GLU A 132 5.66 15.08 5.41
C GLU A 132 5.28 15.09 6.90
N LEU A 133 5.54 16.20 7.59
CA LEU A 133 5.23 16.36 9.02
C LEU A 133 3.77 16.73 9.27
N SER A 134 3.06 17.21 8.26
CA SER A 134 1.63 17.59 8.36
C SER A 134 0.74 16.44 8.82
N ALA A 135 1.10 15.20 8.48
CA ALA A 135 0.46 13.99 8.98
C ALA A 135 0.52 13.90 10.51
N THR A 136 1.71 14.13 11.08
CA THR A 136 1.96 14.10 12.52
C THR A 136 1.29 15.28 13.22
N ALA A 137 1.34 16.48 12.65
CA ALA A 137 0.63 17.65 13.19
C ALA A 137 -0.90 17.42 13.22
N GLY A 138 -1.46 16.85 12.15
CA GLY A 138 -2.86 16.44 12.11
C GLY A 138 -3.20 15.35 13.13
N LEU A 139 -2.31 14.37 13.33
CA LEU A 139 -2.48 13.33 14.35
C LEU A 139 -2.53 13.90 15.76
N LEU A 140 -1.64 14.84 16.10
CA LEU A 140 -1.60 15.51 17.40
C LEU A 140 -2.86 16.35 17.63
N GLU A 141 -3.35 17.08 16.62
CA GLU A 141 -4.61 17.82 16.76
C GLU A 141 -5.82 16.88 16.92
N LEU A 142 -5.86 15.76 16.20
CA LEU A 142 -6.86 14.72 16.43
C LEU A 142 -6.77 14.16 17.87
N ALA A 143 -5.57 13.98 18.40
CA ALA A 143 -5.36 13.56 19.78
C ALA A 143 -5.91 14.58 20.77
N ARG A 144 -5.77 15.87 20.52
CA ARG A 144 -6.36 16.93 21.37
C ARG A 144 -7.88 16.90 21.35
N VAL A 145 -8.49 16.73 20.17
CA VAL A 145 -9.95 16.59 20.02
C VAL A 145 -10.47 15.35 20.77
N TYR A 146 -9.73 14.25 20.69
CA TYR A 146 -9.97 13.03 21.44
C TYR A 146 -9.10 12.97 22.70
N GLY A 147 -8.80 14.11 23.34
CA GLY A 147 -8.19 14.15 24.66
C GLY A 147 -9.25 13.89 25.74
N ALA A 148 -8.83 13.73 26.99
CA ALA A 148 -9.76 13.75 28.11
C ALA A 148 -10.55 15.09 28.13
N PRO A 149 -11.88 15.09 28.36
CA PRO A 149 -12.73 13.98 28.85
C PRO A 149 -13.59 13.29 27.77
N ARG A 150 -13.34 13.52 26.47
CA ARG A 150 -14.22 13.00 25.40
C ARG A 150 -14.26 11.47 25.42
N ARG A 151 -15.43 10.84 25.30
CA ARG A 151 -15.54 9.38 25.17
C ARG A 151 -15.87 8.99 23.73
N SER A 152 -15.26 7.92 23.25
CA SER A 152 -15.60 7.26 21.98
C SER A 152 -16.25 5.91 22.27
N SER A 153 -17.10 5.46 21.35
CA SER A 153 -17.68 4.11 21.46
C SER A 153 -16.64 3.04 21.18
N ARG A 154 -15.81 3.19 20.16
CA ARG A 154 -14.68 2.30 19.85
C ARG A 154 -13.42 2.78 20.53
N SER A 155 -12.53 1.85 20.81
CA SER A 155 -11.20 2.18 21.32
C SER A 155 -10.40 2.90 20.24
N LEU A 156 -9.83 4.05 20.56
CA LEU A 156 -9.02 4.84 19.63
C LEU A 156 -7.55 4.53 19.88
N THR A 157 -6.83 4.19 18.81
CA THR A 157 -5.37 4.00 18.86
C THR A 157 -4.73 4.98 17.89
N LEU A 158 -3.92 5.90 18.40
CA LEU A 158 -3.15 6.85 17.62
C LEU A 158 -1.71 6.37 17.57
N VAL A 159 -1.13 6.31 16.38
CA VAL A 159 0.21 5.75 16.17
C VAL A 159 1.06 6.71 15.37
N SER A 160 2.18 7.12 15.96
CA SER A 160 3.25 7.78 15.24
C SER A 160 4.33 6.76 14.87
N THR A 161 4.60 6.61 13.57
CA THR A 161 5.56 5.63 13.04
C THR A 161 6.79 6.30 12.42
N SER A 162 7.84 5.52 12.22
CA SER A 162 9.04 5.89 11.45
C SER A 162 9.23 4.96 10.24
N GLY A 163 10.02 5.40 9.27
CA GLY A 163 10.24 4.71 8.00
C GLY A 163 9.07 4.83 7.03
N GLY A 164 8.18 5.81 7.19
CA GLY A 164 7.04 6.06 6.30
C GLY A 164 7.41 6.76 5.00
N THR A 165 8.52 7.50 4.96
CA THR A 165 9.01 8.17 3.73
C THR A 165 9.53 7.20 2.66
N GLY A 166 9.70 5.93 3.01
CA GLY A 166 9.94 4.85 2.08
C GLY A 166 10.15 3.52 2.79
N GLY A 167 9.47 2.48 2.31
CA GLY A 167 9.60 1.13 2.84
C GLY A 167 8.63 0.79 3.97
N SER A 168 7.96 1.79 4.56
CA SER A 168 6.88 1.62 5.54
C SER A 168 7.27 0.74 6.74
N ALA A 169 8.53 0.79 7.17
CA ALA A 169 9.08 -0.12 8.18
C ALA A 169 8.29 -0.10 9.50
N GLY A 170 7.97 1.08 10.03
CA GLY A 170 7.17 1.21 11.24
C GLY A 170 5.73 0.73 11.07
N ALA A 171 5.12 0.91 9.88
CA ALA A 171 3.77 0.41 9.60
C ALA A 171 3.74 -1.12 9.44
N ALA A 172 4.76 -1.72 8.83
CA ALA A 172 4.91 -3.17 8.75
C ALA A 172 5.02 -3.77 10.16
N ARG A 173 5.83 -3.16 11.02
CA ARG A 173 5.93 -3.61 12.41
C ARG A 173 4.64 -3.40 13.21
N LEU A 174 3.94 -2.29 12.97
CA LEU A 174 2.66 -2.02 13.61
C LEU A 174 1.61 -3.10 13.29
N ALA A 175 1.64 -3.68 12.08
CA ALA A 175 0.70 -4.72 11.69
C ALA A 175 0.74 -5.92 12.65
N GLU A 176 1.94 -6.36 13.01
CA GLU A 176 2.17 -7.43 13.98
C GLU A 176 1.72 -7.04 15.41
N GLU A 177 1.87 -5.78 15.79
CA GLU A 177 1.48 -5.28 17.13
C GLU A 177 -0.03 -5.08 17.30
N LEU A 178 -0.78 -4.95 16.20
CA LEU A 178 -2.23 -4.75 16.24
C LEU A 178 -3.04 -6.05 16.29
N ALA A 179 -2.40 -7.21 16.19
CA ALA A 179 -3.06 -8.51 16.20
C ALA A 179 -3.90 -8.75 17.48
N PRO A 180 -5.08 -9.42 17.37
CA PRO A 180 -5.66 -9.99 16.16
C PRO A 180 -6.38 -8.94 15.28
N ALA A 181 -6.23 -9.07 13.95
CA ALA A 181 -6.85 -8.17 12.97
C ALA A 181 -8.39 -8.09 13.07
N SER A 182 -9.04 -9.13 13.60
CA SER A 182 -10.49 -9.19 13.82
C SER A 182 -11.04 -8.13 14.78
N GLU A 183 -10.18 -7.54 15.61
CA GLU A 183 -10.57 -6.46 16.53
C GLU A 183 -10.40 -5.06 15.93
N ILE A 184 -9.77 -4.96 14.76
CA ILE A 184 -9.50 -3.68 14.10
C ILE A 184 -10.64 -3.38 13.13
N ALA A 185 -11.45 -2.39 13.46
CA ALA A 185 -12.57 -1.97 12.62
C ALA A 185 -12.10 -1.22 11.37
N ALA A 186 -11.07 -0.37 11.52
CA ALA A 186 -10.50 0.43 10.45
C ALA A 186 -9.12 0.98 10.85
N VAL A 187 -8.25 1.14 9.85
CA VAL A 187 -7.00 1.89 9.97
C VAL A 187 -6.98 3.05 8.97
N LEU A 188 -6.82 4.27 9.46
CA LEU A 188 -6.63 5.46 8.63
C LEU A 188 -5.17 5.90 8.73
N VAL A 189 -4.44 5.76 7.63
CA VAL A 189 -3.07 6.25 7.51
C VAL A 189 -3.12 7.68 7.00
N LEU A 190 -2.53 8.62 7.71
CA LEU A 190 -2.36 10.00 7.31
C LEU A 190 -1.03 10.11 6.56
N GLY A 191 -1.09 10.55 5.30
CA GLY A 191 0.07 11.01 4.55
C GLY A 191 0.14 12.54 4.58
N ASP A 192 0.62 13.13 3.50
CA ASP A 192 0.65 14.58 3.35
C ASP A 192 -0.77 15.20 3.37
N LEU A 193 -1.05 16.03 4.37
CA LEU A 193 -2.33 16.71 4.55
C LEU A 193 -2.29 18.18 4.12
N ALA A 194 -1.11 18.76 3.91
CA ALA A 194 -0.94 20.22 3.84
C ALA A 194 -0.32 20.75 2.56
N SER A 195 0.33 19.93 1.71
CA SER A 195 0.98 20.46 0.49
C SER A 195 0.03 21.27 -0.36
N SER A 196 0.42 22.50 -0.68
CA SER A 196 -0.37 23.40 -1.51
C SER A 196 -0.29 23.07 -3.00
N GLU A 197 0.79 22.41 -3.42
CA GLU A 197 1.12 22.07 -4.80
C GLU A 197 1.15 20.56 -5.09
N GLY A 198 0.98 20.21 -6.37
CA GLY A 198 1.17 18.86 -6.89
C GLY A 198 0.20 17.80 -6.37
N ARG A 199 -1.05 18.20 -6.09
CA ARG A 199 -2.17 17.28 -5.80
C ARG A 199 -2.20 16.11 -6.78
N SER A 200 -2.33 14.89 -6.25
CA SER A 200 -2.33 13.68 -7.05
C SER A 200 -3.47 12.75 -6.61
N GLU A 201 -4.30 12.32 -7.57
CA GLU A 201 -5.41 11.41 -7.32
C GLU A 201 -4.94 9.93 -7.29
N PRO A 202 -5.60 9.06 -6.51
CA PRO A 202 -6.70 9.36 -5.61
C PRO A 202 -6.22 9.95 -4.27
N LEU A 203 -7.00 10.89 -3.70
CA LEU A 203 -6.75 11.42 -2.34
C LEU A 203 -6.90 10.38 -1.23
N VAL A 204 -7.74 9.36 -1.49
CA VAL A 204 -7.91 8.18 -0.63
C VAL A 204 -7.30 6.99 -1.34
N VAL A 205 -6.11 6.57 -0.92
CA VAL A 205 -5.34 5.50 -1.53
C VAL A 205 -5.78 4.14 -0.96
N PRO A 206 -6.30 3.21 -1.79
CA PRO A 206 -6.84 1.93 -1.31
C PRO A 206 -5.97 0.73 -1.71
N TRP A 207 -4.79 0.96 -2.26
CA TRP A 207 -3.97 -0.09 -2.85
C TRP A 207 -3.27 -0.94 -1.79
N ASN A 208 -3.05 -2.22 -2.10
CA ASN A 208 -2.43 -3.22 -1.25
C ASN A 208 -1.03 -3.60 -1.77
N ASN A 209 -0.12 -4.01 -0.88
CA ASN A 209 1.14 -4.71 -1.23
C ASN A 209 0.99 -6.23 -1.30
N GLY A 210 -0.20 -6.76 -1.00
CA GLY A 210 -0.64 -8.13 -1.23
C GLY A 210 -1.88 -8.22 -2.14
N LEU A 211 -2.63 -9.31 -2.08
CA LEU A 211 -3.81 -9.50 -2.92
C LEU A 211 -4.99 -8.61 -2.47
N GLY A 212 -5.72 -8.03 -3.42
CA GLY A 212 -6.92 -7.21 -3.15
C GLY A 212 -6.63 -5.73 -2.92
N GLN A 213 -7.60 -5.02 -2.35
CA GLN A 213 -7.62 -3.59 -2.07
C GLN A 213 -8.36 -3.33 -0.75
N ALA A 214 -8.24 -2.11 -0.23
CA ALA A 214 -8.95 -1.68 0.96
C ALA A 214 -10.47 -1.94 0.87
N PRO A 215 -11.13 -2.26 2.00
CA PRO A 215 -12.57 -2.48 2.02
C PRO A 215 -13.33 -1.31 1.39
N LEU A 216 -14.20 -1.63 0.43
CA LEU A 216 -14.85 -0.60 -0.37
C LEU A 216 -15.70 0.37 0.47
N GLN A 217 -16.36 -0.13 1.52
CA GLN A 217 -17.14 0.72 2.42
C GLN A 217 -16.24 1.70 3.19
N LEU A 218 -15.10 1.24 3.72
CA LEU A 218 -14.12 2.09 4.39
C LEU A 218 -13.59 3.17 3.45
N ARG A 219 -13.12 2.80 2.25
CA ARG A 219 -12.69 3.79 1.24
C ARG A 219 -13.78 4.83 1.00
N ARG A 220 -15.02 4.40 0.78
CA ARG A 220 -16.12 5.32 0.50
C ARG A 220 -16.45 6.23 1.67
N THR A 221 -16.35 5.75 2.91
CA THR A 221 -16.51 6.56 4.12
C THR A 221 -15.49 7.71 4.14
N VAL A 222 -14.22 7.43 3.84
CA VAL A 222 -13.18 8.47 3.79
C VAL A 222 -13.39 9.41 2.61
N GLU A 223 -13.68 8.88 1.42
CA GLU A 223 -13.98 9.70 0.22
C GLU A 223 -15.18 10.65 0.47
N GLU A 224 -16.20 10.18 1.18
CA GLU A 224 -17.37 10.97 1.53
C GLU A 224 -17.02 12.08 2.53
N ALA A 225 -16.19 11.80 3.52
CA ALA A 225 -15.70 12.82 4.45
C ALA A 225 -14.85 13.88 3.74
N VAL A 226 -13.95 13.47 2.83
CA VAL A 226 -13.15 14.39 2.01
C VAL A 226 -14.04 15.27 1.14
N ARG A 227 -15.04 14.68 0.46
CA ARG A 227 -16.00 15.41 -0.36
C ARG A 227 -16.78 16.45 0.46
N ALA A 228 -17.17 16.10 1.68
CA ALA A 228 -17.94 16.98 2.55
C ALA A 228 -17.13 18.16 3.10
N GLU A 229 -15.80 18.04 3.23
CA GLU A 229 -14.93 19.14 3.71
C GLU A 229 -14.31 19.97 2.58
N THR A 230 -14.03 19.35 1.43
CA THR A 230 -13.30 20.01 0.33
C THR A 230 -14.19 20.42 -0.84
N GLY A 231 -15.42 19.89 -0.90
CA GLY A 231 -16.30 20.02 -2.07
C GLY A 231 -15.78 19.30 -3.32
N LEU A 232 -14.64 18.61 -3.25
CA LEU A 232 -14.03 17.98 -4.41
C LEU A 232 -14.83 16.77 -4.85
N GLU A 233 -15.13 16.72 -6.15
CA GLU A 233 -15.77 15.55 -6.75
C GLU A 233 -14.84 14.34 -6.75
N ARG A 234 -15.44 13.20 -6.47
CA ARG A 234 -14.76 11.90 -6.47
C ARG A 234 -14.26 11.55 -7.87
N ARG A 235 -12.97 11.31 -8.02
CA ARG A 235 -12.39 10.66 -9.20
C ARG A 235 -12.01 9.22 -8.89
N ASP A 236 -12.91 8.30 -9.22
CA ASP A 236 -12.58 6.88 -9.18
C ASP A 236 -11.47 6.57 -10.20
N PRO A 237 -10.46 5.76 -9.80
CA PRO A 237 -9.51 5.21 -10.74
C PRO A 237 -10.24 4.44 -11.85
N ARG A 238 -9.77 4.57 -13.09
CA ARG A 238 -10.37 3.84 -14.23
C ARG A 238 -10.30 2.33 -13.97
N ALA A 239 -11.29 1.57 -14.43
CA ALA A 239 -11.33 0.11 -14.23
C ALA A 239 -10.05 -0.60 -14.69
N LEU A 240 -9.46 -0.17 -15.82
CA LEU A 240 -8.19 -0.70 -16.31
C LEU A 240 -7.02 -0.47 -15.34
N VAL A 241 -6.97 0.69 -14.69
CA VAL A 241 -5.96 1.01 -13.68
C VAL A 241 -6.14 0.14 -12.43
N GLN A 242 -7.38 -0.07 -12.00
CA GLN A 242 -7.68 -0.97 -10.88
C GLN A 242 -7.30 -2.41 -11.19
N MET A 243 -7.59 -2.91 -12.40
CA MET A 243 -7.16 -4.25 -12.82
C MET A 243 -5.65 -4.37 -12.89
N ALA A 244 -4.94 -3.35 -13.39
CA ALA A 244 -3.48 -3.33 -13.38
C ALA A 244 -2.93 -3.38 -11.94
N ARG A 245 -3.54 -2.67 -10.99
CA ARG A 245 -3.20 -2.71 -9.55
C ARG A 245 -3.54 -4.03 -8.86
N LEU A 246 -4.52 -4.78 -9.37
CA LEU A 246 -4.81 -6.14 -8.90
C LEU A 246 -3.81 -7.16 -9.46
N ALA A 247 -3.32 -6.95 -10.69
CA ALA A 247 -2.34 -7.83 -11.34
C ALA A 247 -0.91 -7.62 -10.80
N LEU A 248 -0.53 -6.36 -10.56
CA LEU A 248 0.68 -5.99 -9.85
C LEU A 248 0.30 -5.23 -8.57
N PRO A 249 0.07 -5.93 -7.45
CA PRO A 249 -0.23 -5.27 -6.19
C PRO A 249 1.01 -4.61 -5.64
N PHE A 250 1.01 -3.27 -5.66
CA PHE A 250 2.00 -2.47 -4.96
C PHE A 250 1.44 -1.09 -4.64
N THR A 251 1.96 -0.50 -3.56
CA THR A 251 1.79 0.88 -3.16
C THR A 251 2.97 1.32 -2.31
N THR A 252 3.29 2.61 -2.40
CA THR A 252 4.38 3.23 -1.65
C THR A 252 3.93 3.79 -0.30
N SER A 253 2.62 3.81 -0.06
CA SER A 253 2.03 4.37 1.16
C SER A 253 1.88 3.31 2.27
N GLY A 254 1.86 3.76 3.53
CA GLY A 254 1.88 2.88 4.72
C GLY A 254 0.69 1.94 4.87
N GLN A 255 -0.46 2.22 4.25
CA GLN A 255 -1.62 1.33 4.26
C GLN A 255 -1.36 0.02 3.51
N GLY A 256 -0.43 0.00 2.55
CA GLY A 256 -0.15 -1.17 1.73
C GLY A 256 0.33 -2.37 2.52
N VAL A 257 1.25 -2.14 3.48
CA VAL A 257 1.78 -3.20 4.35
C VAL A 257 0.75 -3.66 5.37
N LEU A 258 -0.07 -2.73 5.88
CA LEU A 258 -1.16 -3.06 6.80
C LEU A 258 -2.25 -3.93 6.13
N LEU A 259 -2.61 -3.60 4.88
CA LEU A 259 -3.55 -4.39 4.09
C LEU A 259 -3.01 -5.78 3.73
N ALA A 260 -1.69 -5.91 3.52
CA ALA A 260 -1.07 -7.19 3.23
C ALA A 260 -1.22 -8.16 4.41
N ASP A 261 -1.21 -7.63 5.63
CA ASP A 261 -1.41 -8.36 6.89
C ASP A 261 -2.89 -8.48 7.29
N GLY A 262 -3.81 -8.10 6.39
CA GLY A 262 -5.25 -8.27 6.57
C GLY A 262 -5.96 -7.17 7.39
N LEU A 263 -5.27 -6.07 7.72
CA LEU A 263 -5.88 -4.94 8.42
C LEU A 263 -6.67 -4.07 7.42
N PRO A 264 -7.90 -3.62 7.77
CA PRO A 264 -8.72 -2.78 6.90
C PRO A 264 -8.17 -1.34 6.86
N ALA A 265 -7.16 -1.09 6.02
CA ALA A 265 -6.43 0.18 5.99
C ALA A 265 -6.65 1.01 4.70
N VAL A 266 -6.67 2.34 4.83
CA VAL A 266 -6.64 3.30 3.71
C VAL A 266 -5.72 4.47 4.05
N THR A 267 -5.09 5.08 3.04
CA THR A 267 -4.33 6.33 3.23
C THR A 267 -5.14 7.53 2.77
N LEU A 268 -5.16 8.59 3.59
CA LEU A 268 -5.63 9.91 3.24
C LEU A 268 -4.43 10.83 2.99
N SER A 269 -4.30 11.35 1.77
CA SER A 269 -3.15 12.16 1.36
C SER A 269 -3.51 13.08 0.19
N VAL A 270 -3.11 14.35 0.25
CA VAL A 270 -3.27 15.33 -0.84
C VAL A 270 -2.51 14.91 -2.11
N ARG A 271 -1.38 14.21 -1.92
CA ARG A 271 -0.50 13.75 -2.99
C ARG A 271 -0.68 12.26 -3.30
N GLY A 272 -1.71 11.62 -2.76
CA GLY A 272 -1.94 10.19 -2.91
C GLY A 272 -0.72 9.39 -2.46
N GLU A 273 -0.16 8.60 -3.38
CA GLU A 273 1.02 7.76 -3.15
C GLU A 273 2.38 8.48 -3.30
N ARG A 274 2.37 9.73 -3.77
CA ARG A 274 3.60 10.46 -4.05
C ARG A 274 4.09 11.18 -2.81
N LEU A 275 5.39 11.03 -2.54
CA LEU A 275 6.09 11.82 -1.52
C LEU A 275 6.07 13.32 -1.88
N ALA A 276 6.01 14.17 -0.87
CA ALA A 276 6.19 15.60 -1.05
C ALA A 276 7.70 15.93 -1.21
N PRO A 277 8.05 16.87 -2.12
CA PRO A 277 9.38 17.45 -2.13
C PRO A 277 9.77 18.05 -0.77
N PRO A 278 11.06 18.08 -0.40
CA PRO A 278 11.49 18.62 0.90
C PRO A 278 11.09 20.07 1.19
N ASP A 279 10.97 20.88 0.16
CA ASP A 279 10.65 22.31 0.17
C ASP A 279 9.20 22.57 -0.27
N ALA A 280 8.36 21.52 -0.31
CA ALA A 280 6.97 21.66 -0.72
C ALA A 280 6.24 22.69 0.17
N PRO A 281 5.63 23.73 -0.44
CA PRO A 281 4.86 24.71 0.31
C PRO A 281 3.65 24.04 0.96
N VAL A 282 3.36 24.43 2.21
CA VAL A 282 2.22 23.93 2.98
C VAL A 282 1.16 25.01 3.14
N SER A 283 -0.10 24.60 3.27
CA SER A 283 -1.26 25.47 3.40
C SER A 283 -2.06 25.09 4.64
N GLU A 284 -2.32 26.09 5.48
CA GLU A 284 -3.21 25.98 6.65
C GLU A 284 -4.60 25.51 6.24
N GLU A 285 -5.19 26.13 5.23
CA GLU A 285 -6.51 25.77 4.71
C GLU A 285 -6.57 24.29 4.30
N ARG A 286 -5.53 23.77 3.61
CA ARG A 286 -5.47 22.35 3.23
C ARG A 286 -5.34 21.43 4.43
N LEU A 287 -4.46 21.77 5.37
CA LEU A 287 -4.32 21.02 6.62
C LEU A 287 -5.65 20.98 7.38
N GLY A 288 -6.36 22.10 7.45
CA GLY A 288 -7.69 22.21 8.04
C GLY A 288 -8.71 21.32 7.34
N MET A 289 -8.86 21.43 6.02
CA MET A 289 -9.80 20.60 5.24
C MET A 289 -9.53 19.10 5.40
N MET A 290 -8.26 18.68 5.28
CA MET A 290 -7.89 17.26 5.34
C MET A 290 -7.94 16.72 6.78
N GLY A 291 -7.57 17.53 7.77
CA GLY A 291 -7.70 17.20 9.19
C GLY A 291 -9.15 17.06 9.63
N ARG A 292 -10.03 17.97 9.19
CA ARG A 292 -11.48 17.85 9.37
C ARG A 292 -12.04 16.62 8.66
N ALA A 293 -11.54 16.26 7.48
CA ALA A 293 -11.96 15.06 6.78
C ALA A 293 -11.56 13.79 7.55
N ALA A 294 -10.37 13.76 8.15
CA ALA A 294 -9.94 12.69 9.04
C ALA A 294 -10.82 12.62 10.31
N LEU A 295 -11.12 13.76 10.95
CA LEU A 295 -12.00 13.83 12.12
C LEU A 295 -13.43 13.37 11.80
N ARG A 296 -13.98 13.80 10.67
CA ARG A 296 -15.31 13.40 10.19
C ARG A 296 -15.36 11.91 9.88
N THR A 297 -14.30 11.37 9.27
CA THR A 297 -14.12 9.92 9.06
C THR A 297 -14.14 9.18 10.39
N LEU A 298 -13.30 9.60 11.35
CA LEU A 298 -13.20 8.96 12.66
C LEU A 298 -14.54 9.02 13.41
N THR A 299 -15.25 10.14 13.35
CA THR A 299 -16.57 10.30 13.96
C THR A 299 -17.62 9.40 13.29
N ALA A 300 -17.61 9.26 11.97
CA ALA A 300 -18.50 8.36 11.25
C ALA A 300 -18.21 6.89 11.59
N LEU A 301 -16.94 6.51 11.64
CA LEU A 301 -16.50 5.17 11.98
C LEU A 301 -16.76 4.82 13.45
N ASP A 302 -16.64 5.76 14.37
CA ASP A 302 -16.94 5.55 15.78
C ASP A 302 -18.44 5.25 15.97
N ASN A 303 -19.32 6.07 15.38
CA ASN A 303 -20.77 5.91 15.53
C ASN A 303 -21.39 4.85 14.59
N GLY A 304 -20.64 4.37 13.60
CA GLY A 304 -21.13 3.49 12.54
C GLY A 304 -21.21 2.00 12.89
N PRO A 305 -21.74 1.18 11.98
CA PRO A 305 -21.64 -0.28 12.06
C PRO A 305 -20.17 -0.73 11.97
N SER A 306 -19.89 -1.98 12.36
CA SER A 306 -18.57 -2.56 12.19
C SER A 306 -18.21 -2.67 10.71
N LEU A 307 -17.00 -2.26 10.36
CA LEU A 307 -16.46 -2.30 8.99
C LEU A 307 -15.36 -3.36 8.83
N ALA A 308 -15.24 -4.31 9.78
CA ALA A 308 -14.27 -5.40 9.73
C ALA A 308 -14.55 -6.32 8.54
N ALA A 309 -14.12 -5.88 7.36
CA ALA A 309 -14.19 -6.59 6.11
C ALA A 309 -12.76 -6.78 5.61
N PRO A 310 -12.43 -7.97 5.08
CA PRO A 310 -11.12 -8.23 4.51
C PRO A 310 -10.89 -7.39 3.25
N ALA A 311 -9.64 -7.33 2.80
CA ALA A 311 -9.29 -6.75 1.52
C ALA A 311 -10.14 -7.36 0.39
N THR A 312 -10.69 -6.52 -0.49
CA THR A 312 -11.57 -6.98 -1.59
C THR A 312 -10.86 -6.86 -2.93
N SER A 313 -11.16 -7.77 -3.86
CA SER A 313 -10.62 -7.72 -5.24
C SER A 313 -11.61 -7.06 -6.20
N ASP A 314 -12.45 -6.16 -5.70
CA ASP A 314 -13.54 -5.58 -6.46
C ASP A 314 -13.06 -4.44 -7.36
N VAL A 315 -13.65 -4.33 -8.55
CA VAL A 315 -13.36 -3.23 -9.48
C VAL A 315 -14.56 -2.30 -9.59
N LEU A 316 -14.30 -1.01 -9.43
CA LEU A 316 -15.30 0.03 -9.54
C LEU A 316 -15.55 0.45 -10.99
N THR A 317 -16.83 0.47 -11.37
CA THR A 317 -17.30 0.98 -12.67
C THR A 317 -18.45 1.96 -12.45
N ALA A 318 -18.18 3.26 -12.50
CA ALA A 318 -19.14 4.37 -12.35
C ALA A 318 -20.05 4.34 -11.10
N ARG A 319 -21.17 3.60 -11.11
CA ARG A 319 -22.05 3.42 -9.93
C ARG A 319 -22.15 1.97 -9.47
N LYS A 320 -21.55 1.04 -10.21
CA LYS A 320 -21.56 -0.39 -9.94
C LYS A 320 -20.19 -0.86 -9.48
N VAL A 321 -20.20 -2.05 -8.90
CA VAL A 321 -19.04 -2.83 -8.49
C VAL A 321 -19.05 -4.10 -9.31
N LEU A 322 -17.90 -4.43 -9.86
CA LEU A 322 -17.63 -5.73 -10.43
C LEU A 322 -16.94 -6.59 -9.36
N PRO A 323 -17.62 -7.61 -8.81
CA PRO A 323 -17.06 -8.44 -7.73
C PRO A 323 -15.78 -9.17 -8.14
N GLY A 324 -14.83 -9.32 -7.23
CA GLY A 324 -13.54 -9.95 -7.55
C GLY A 324 -13.61 -11.37 -8.12
N TRP A 325 -14.61 -12.18 -7.73
CA TRP A 325 -14.79 -13.53 -8.27
C TRP A 325 -15.10 -13.54 -9.78
N THR A 326 -15.77 -12.50 -10.27
CA THR A 326 -16.15 -12.37 -11.68
C THR A 326 -14.93 -12.06 -12.55
N ILE A 327 -13.98 -11.30 -12.01
CA ILE A 327 -12.69 -11.02 -12.63
C ILE A 327 -11.88 -12.31 -12.73
N ARG A 328 -11.86 -13.13 -11.66
CA ARG A 328 -11.22 -14.45 -11.67
C ARG A 328 -11.87 -15.39 -12.68
N LEU A 329 -13.20 -15.39 -12.77
CA LEU A 329 -13.95 -16.17 -13.77
C LEU A 329 -13.57 -15.74 -15.19
N LEU A 330 -13.58 -14.44 -15.47
CA LEU A 330 -13.22 -13.89 -16.79
C LEU A 330 -11.77 -14.21 -17.16
N ALA A 331 -10.83 -14.01 -16.22
CA ALA A 331 -9.42 -14.33 -16.41
C ALA A 331 -9.23 -15.83 -16.66
N GLY A 332 -9.87 -16.70 -15.87
CA GLY A 332 -9.85 -18.15 -16.07
C GLY A 332 -10.42 -18.57 -17.42
N ALA A 333 -11.54 -17.97 -17.84
CA ALA A 333 -12.16 -18.23 -19.13
C ALA A 333 -11.31 -17.75 -20.31
N LEU A 334 -10.53 -16.67 -20.15
CA LEU A 334 -9.55 -16.21 -21.15
C LEU A 334 -8.32 -17.12 -21.23
N LEU A 335 -7.89 -17.70 -20.11
CA LEU A 335 -6.75 -18.63 -20.07
C LEU A 335 -7.11 -20.04 -20.59
N LEU A 336 -8.38 -20.43 -20.49
CA LEU A 336 -8.85 -21.77 -20.86
C LEU A 336 -8.56 -22.13 -22.34
N PRO A 337 -8.87 -21.30 -23.36
CA PRO A 337 -8.51 -21.60 -24.74
C PRO A 337 -7.02 -21.83 -24.94
N VAL A 338 -6.17 -21.02 -24.31
CA VAL A 338 -4.70 -21.17 -24.40
C VAL A 338 -4.28 -22.51 -23.79
N LEU A 339 -4.83 -22.87 -22.63
CA LEU A 339 -4.57 -24.15 -21.99
C LEU A 339 -5.01 -25.33 -22.88
N LEU A 340 -6.19 -25.25 -23.50
CA LEU A 340 -6.68 -26.28 -24.42
C LEU A 340 -5.78 -26.43 -25.65
N VAL A 341 -5.27 -25.33 -26.21
CA VAL A 341 -4.29 -25.36 -27.31
C VAL A 341 -3.01 -26.09 -26.89
N VAL A 342 -2.50 -25.79 -25.70
CA VAL A 342 -1.29 -26.41 -25.15
C VAL A 342 -1.50 -27.92 -24.93
N ILE A 343 -2.62 -28.31 -24.31
CA ILE A 343 -2.95 -29.72 -24.03
C ILE A 343 -3.14 -30.50 -25.34
N ASP A 344 -3.90 -29.96 -26.29
CA ASP A 344 -4.15 -30.61 -27.58
C ASP A 344 -2.87 -30.72 -28.42
N GLY A 345 -2.03 -29.68 -28.40
CA GLY A 345 -0.68 -29.71 -28.97
C GLY A 345 0.19 -30.82 -28.38
N ALA A 346 0.24 -30.92 -27.05
CA ALA A 346 0.99 -31.95 -26.35
C ALA A 346 0.45 -33.36 -26.62
N ALA A 347 -0.88 -33.55 -26.60
CA ALA A 347 -1.52 -34.83 -26.90
C ALA A 347 -1.23 -35.29 -28.33
N ARG A 348 -1.24 -34.38 -29.31
CA ARG A 348 -0.88 -34.70 -30.70
C ARG A 348 0.59 -35.05 -30.87
N ALA A 349 1.50 -34.30 -30.25
CA ALA A 349 2.92 -34.62 -30.26
C ALA A 349 3.18 -36.01 -29.65
N ARG A 350 2.56 -36.33 -28.51
CA ARG A 350 2.65 -37.65 -27.89
C ARG A 350 2.13 -38.77 -28.79
N ARG A 351 0.97 -38.59 -29.45
CA ARG A 351 0.41 -39.56 -30.40
C ARG A 351 1.31 -39.80 -31.61
N ARG A 352 2.01 -38.77 -32.07
CA ARG A 352 3.01 -38.83 -33.14
C ARG A 352 4.38 -39.34 -32.68
N ARG A 353 4.52 -39.69 -31.40
CA ARG A 353 5.79 -40.08 -30.75
C ARG A 353 6.90 -39.04 -30.88
N GLU A 354 6.52 -37.77 -31.01
CA GLU A 354 7.45 -36.66 -31.03
C GLU A 354 7.96 -36.40 -29.60
N PRO A 355 9.29 -36.22 -29.41
CA PRO A 355 9.85 -36.00 -28.09
C PRO A 355 9.48 -34.59 -27.59
N LEU A 356 8.57 -34.51 -26.61
CA LEU A 356 8.16 -33.25 -25.96
C LEU A 356 9.19 -32.72 -24.97
N LEU A 357 9.94 -33.62 -24.32
CA LEU A 357 10.86 -33.30 -23.24
C LEU A 357 11.99 -32.35 -23.67
N PRO A 358 12.62 -32.48 -24.87
CA PRO A 358 13.58 -31.51 -25.37
C PRO A 358 13.03 -30.10 -25.50
N TRP A 359 11.79 -29.94 -25.97
CA TRP A 359 11.14 -28.63 -26.13
C TRP A 359 10.80 -28.00 -24.79
N LEU A 360 10.26 -28.79 -23.85
CA LEU A 360 10.01 -28.31 -22.49
C LEU A 360 11.30 -27.85 -21.81
N ARG A 361 12.36 -28.65 -21.93
CA ARG A 361 13.69 -28.31 -21.39
C ARG A 361 14.28 -27.08 -22.07
N TRP A 362 14.07 -26.92 -23.37
CA TRP A 362 14.50 -25.73 -24.10
C TRP A 362 13.80 -24.48 -23.58
N THR A 363 12.48 -24.54 -23.35
CA THR A 363 11.72 -23.45 -22.75
C THR A 363 12.19 -23.17 -21.32
N LEU A 364 12.38 -24.19 -20.48
CA LEU A 364 12.92 -24.00 -19.13
C LEU A 364 14.33 -23.39 -19.14
N ALA A 365 15.17 -23.76 -20.11
CA ALA A 365 16.50 -23.16 -20.26
C ALA A 365 16.45 -21.67 -20.61
N THR A 366 15.34 -21.16 -21.19
CA THR A 366 15.14 -19.72 -21.40
C THR A 366 14.81 -18.96 -20.12
N ALA A 367 14.38 -19.64 -19.06
CA ALA A 367 14.14 -19.04 -17.74
C ALA A 367 15.42 -18.90 -16.89
N LEU A 368 16.45 -19.70 -17.17
CA LEU A 368 17.72 -19.69 -16.42
C LEU A 368 18.40 -18.31 -16.34
N PRO A 369 18.45 -17.48 -17.40
CA PRO A 369 19.06 -16.15 -17.33
C PRO A 369 18.31 -15.21 -16.39
N PHE A 370 16.97 -15.29 -16.35
CA PHE A 370 16.15 -14.54 -15.41
C PHE A 370 16.37 -15.01 -13.97
N ALA A 371 16.38 -16.33 -13.75
CA ALA A 371 16.63 -16.92 -12.44
C ALA A 371 18.04 -16.58 -11.92
N GLY A 372 19.05 -16.61 -12.79
CA GLY A 372 20.43 -16.23 -12.44
C GLY A 372 20.57 -14.76 -12.09
N ALA A 373 19.95 -13.85 -12.85
CA ALA A 373 19.94 -12.43 -12.54
C ALA A 373 19.20 -12.14 -11.22
N ALA A 374 18.06 -12.79 -10.99
CA ALA A 374 17.31 -12.68 -9.73
C ALA A 374 18.12 -13.21 -8.53
N LEU A 375 18.78 -14.36 -8.68
CA LEU A 375 19.63 -14.94 -7.65
C LEU A 375 20.81 -14.01 -7.31
N LEU A 376 21.46 -13.41 -8.32
CA LEU A 376 22.51 -12.44 -8.08
C LEU A 376 22.00 -11.21 -7.32
N ALA A 377 20.81 -10.69 -7.68
CA ALA A 377 20.19 -9.58 -6.96
C ALA A 377 19.93 -9.93 -5.49
N VAL A 378 19.43 -11.14 -5.21
CA VAL A 378 19.24 -11.64 -3.84
C VAL A 378 20.57 -11.76 -3.10
N ILE A 379 21.61 -12.28 -3.73
CA ILE A 379 22.95 -12.38 -3.12
C ILE A 379 23.51 -10.98 -2.80
N MET A 380 23.37 -10.02 -3.71
CA MET A 380 23.79 -8.63 -3.46
C MET A 380 23.02 -7.98 -2.30
N ALA A 381 21.73 -8.30 -2.14
CA ALA A 381 20.94 -7.82 -1.02
C ALA A 381 21.42 -8.43 0.30
N LEU A 382 21.60 -9.76 0.34
CA LEU A 382 22.04 -10.48 1.54
C LEU A 382 23.47 -10.12 1.99
N THR A 383 24.34 -9.78 1.03
CA THR A 383 25.73 -9.37 1.32
C THR A 383 25.88 -7.89 1.65
N GLY A 384 24.79 -7.11 1.64
CA GLY A 384 24.81 -5.67 1.89
C GLY A 384 25.46 -4.85 0.76
N LEU A 385 25.70 -5.45 -0.41
CA LEU A 385 26.16 -4.74 -1.61
C LEU A 385 25.09 -3.79 -2.16
N LEU A 386 23.82 -4.02 -1.79
CA LEU A 386 22.72 -3.07 -1.95
C LEU A 386 22.59 -2.23 -0.67
N PRO A 387 22.84 -0.90 -0.72
CA PRO A 387 22.94 -0.06 0.49
C PRO A 387 21.61 0.12 1.25
N ALA A 388 20.48 -0.13 0.61
CA ALA A 388 19.16 -0.16 1.24
C ALA A 388 18.26 -1.14 0.48
N ALA A 389 17.60 -2.04 1.20
CA ALA A 389 16.60 -2.96 0.67
C ALA A 389 15.30 -2.86 1.49
N PRO A 390 14.55 -1.74 1.35
CA PRO A 390 13.35 -1.52 2.13
C PRO A 390 12.33 -2.67 1.95
N GLY A 391 11.63 -3.02 3.03
CA GLY A 391 10.69 -4.14 3.06
C GLY A 391 9.42 -3.94 2.24
N ALA A 392 9.15 -2.72 1.75
CA ALA A 392 8.01 -2.37 0.93
C ALA A 392 8.40 -1.46 -0.25
N PRO A 393 7.55 -1.34 -1.29
CA PRO A 393 7.80 -0.47 -2.43
C PRO A 393 8.10 0.97 -1.99
N VAL A 394 9.05 1.61 -2.67
CA VAL A 394 9.55 2.96 -2.33
C VAL A 394 9.37 3.89 -3.53
N PRO A 395 8.98 5.16 -3.32
CA PRO A 395 8.90 6.11 -4.42
C PRO A 395 10.31 6.40 -4.97
N PRO A 396 10.48 6.60 -6.29
CA PRO A 396 11.81 6.82 -6.89
C PRO A 396 12.60 7.96 -6.25
N ALA A 397 11.92 9.01 -5.78
CA ALA A 397 12.54 10.15 -5.10
C ALA A 397 13.15 9.79 -3.73
N ALA A 398 12.70 8.72 -3.09
CA ALA A 398 13.15 8.32 -1.77
C ALA A 398 14.39 7.41 -1.79
N LEU A 399 14.64 6.74 -2.91
CA LEU A 399 15.84 5.94 -3.16
C LEU A 399 16.46 6.31 -4.51
N PRO A 400 17.16 7.46 -4.60
CA PRO A 400 17.93 7.77 -5.79
C PRO A 400 19.01 6.70 -5.98
N LEU A 401 19.12 6.16 -7.20
CA LEU A 401 20.15 5.18 -7.52
C LEU A 401 21.53 5.84 -7.43
N GLY A 402 22.28 5.51 -6.38
CA GLY A 402 23.70 5.85 -6.30
C GLY A 402 24.55 4.98 -7.23
N VAL A 403 25.87 5.23 -7.24
CA VAL A 403 26.83 4.45 -8.04
C VAL A 403 26.69 2.95 -7.77
N SER A 404 26.53 2.54 -6.50
CA SER A 404 26.30 1.14 -6.11
C SER A 404 25.00 0.57 -6.69
N GLY A 405 23.92 1.35 -6.74
CA GLY A 405 22.65 0.96 -7.35
C GLY A 405 22.79 0.74 -8.87
N TYR A 406 23.50 1.64 -9.56
CA TYR A 406 23.81 1.47 -10.99
C TYR A 406 24.73 0.28 -11.23
N VAL A 407 25.72 0.05 -10.38
CA VAL A 407 26.60 -1.12 -10.45
C VAL A 407 25.81 -2.40 -10.23
N ALA A 408 24.91 -2.45 -9.26
CA ALA A 408 24.05 -3.61 -9.03
C ALA A 408 23.12 -3.87 -10.22
N LEU A 409 22.52 -2.82 -10.80
CA LEU A 409 21.69 -2.93 -11.99
C LEU A 409 22.50 -3.42 -13.20
N ALA A 410 23.70 -2.87 -13.41
CA ALA A 410 24.60 -3.30 -14.47
C ALA A 410 25.07 -4.74 -14.26
N ALA A 411 25.38 -5.14 -13.03
CA ALA A 411 25.76 -6.51 -12.68
C ALA A 411 24.61 -7.49 -12.94
N ALA A 412 23.37 -7.14 -12.57
CA ALA A 412 22.20 -7.96 -12.87
C ALA A 412 21.93 -8.06 -14.38
N ALA A 413 22.08 -6.97 -15.12
CA ALA A 413 21.96 -6.96 -16.57
C ALA A 413 23.07 -7.79 -17.25
N LEU A 414 24.31 -7.67 -16.78
CA LEU A 414 25.44 -8.47 -17.25
C LEU A 414 25.24 -9.96 -16.92
N ALA A 415 24.74 -10.29 -15.73
CA ALA A 415 24.40 -11.67 -15.36
C ALA A 415 23.27 -12.23 -16.23
N PHE A 416 22.28 -11.42 -16.58
CA PHE A 416 21.23 -11.78 -17.53
C PHE A 416 21.83 -12.09 -18.92
N VAL A 417 22.67 -11.18 -19.45
CA VAL A 417 23.33 -11.36 -20.75
C VAL A 417 24.28 -12.56 -20.73
N ALA A 418 25.12 -12.71 -19.70
CA ALA A 418 26.00 -13.85 -19.51
C ALA A 418 25.23 -15.16 -19.35
N GLY A 419 24.07 -15.12 -18.68
CA GLY A 419 23.16 -16.25 -18.60
C GLY A 419 22.62 -16.64 -19.98
N TRP A 420 22.31 -15.66 -20.82
CA TRP A 420 21.85 -15.89 -22.19
C TRP A 420 22.95 -16.48 -23.09
N LEU A 421 24.18 -15.98 -22.96
CA LEU A 421 25.34 -16.37 -23.77
C LEU A 421 26.05 -17.64 -23.26
N GLY A 422 25.94 -17.95 -21.97
CA GLY A 422 26.66 -19.04 -21.30
C GLY A 422 25.76 -20.10 -20.69
N LEU A 423 24.97 -19.75 -19.67
CA LEU A 423 24.14 -20.71 -18.92
C LEU A 423 23.13 -21.43 -19.82
N ARG A 424 22.43 -20.69 -20.68
CA ARG A 424 21.46 -21.25 -21.62
C ARG A 424 22.10 -22.24 -22.61
N PRO A 425 23.15 -21.91 -23.38
CA PRO A 425 23.77 -22.87 -24.28
C PRO A 425 24.44 -24.05 -23.56
N LEU A 426 25.01 -23.85 -22.37
CA LEU A 426 25.56 -24.95 -21.55
C LEU A 426 24.47 -25.91 -21.10
N ALA A 427 23.34 -25.39 -20.60
CA ALA A 427 22.17 -26.19 -20.26
C ALA A 427 21.65 -26.95 -21.50
N LEU A 428 21.56 -26.29 -22.66
CA LEU A 428 21.13 -26.97 -23.89
C LEU A 428 22.14 -28.04 -24.38
N ARG A 429 23.45 -27.86 -24.16
CA ARG A 429 24.49 -28.85 -24.49
C ARG A 429 24.46 -30.06 -23.57
N SER A 430 24.34 -29.86 -22.25
CA SER A 430 24.24 -30.97 -21.27
C SER A 430 22.97 -31.81 -21.48
N LEU A 431 21.92 -31.19 -21.99
CA LEU A 431 20.68 -31.86 -22.37
C LEU A 431 20.79 -32.68 -23.67
N ARG A 432 21.75 -32.36 -24.55
CA ARG A 432 22.04 -33.13 -25.78
C ARG A 432 22.94 -34.34 -25.52
N GLY A 433 23.77 -34.32 -24.47
CA GLY A 433 24.70 -35.41 -24.12
C GLY A 433 24.09 -36.58 -23.34
N ARG A 434 22.77 -36.62 -23.14
CA ARG A 434 22.03 -37.69 -22.45
C ARG A 434 20.99 -38.39 -23.35
N GLY A 435 21.16 -38.31 -24.67
CA GLY A 435 20.29 -38.92 -25.68
C GLY A 435 20.91 -40.16 -26.28
#